data_AF-A0A8S3UN26-F1
#
_entry.id   AF-A0A8S3UN26-F1
#
_cell.length_a   1.000
_cell.length_b   1.000
_cell.length_c   1.000
_cell.angle_alpha   90.00
_cell.angle_beta   90.00
_cell.angle_gamma   90.00
#
_symmetry.space_group_name_H-M   'P 1'
#
loop_
_entity.id
_entity.type
_entity.pdbx_description
1 polymer ?
#
loop_
_entity_poly.entity_id
_entity_poly.type
_entity_poly.pdbx_seq_one_letter_code
_entity_poly.pdbx_strand_id
1 'polypeptide(L)'
;MDAVELNKRFVLSFLNIHGKLFTKIGRESFPECCAQMLKEFRALLKYNAIGPSRLLQLMAINMFAIDNTALKDTSLASGFRSELQEQAVELGLYMFGILVERCSEQFRIHLKSSDYPTKLCNAELEELIPGVKIWTDWMICNSQYWNPPPATLDPSLGVQIDVWSATAGLCNILKDIDINHVKLYTERKEGCEPVLLMEDSMLSGFVPLLSAPIEISFVHKLVDKEIAQDCLRIQKLQLFGDYLCGIEPPMLAYNVETKQYYSIALSVEETEEQKKPSLSAEEWSDDGDVIIESEEEIIHGGDDDHVKHLKKKKLQLKQIKQDQEKHKENIQKIIDKNRHHCIEVEIHPIFLVPDTNCFIDHLPGLKKLILSKKFTITVPLVVINELDGLAKGSKDGQNSTQQHANRVRKTSEESVQFLEAEFEKKNSHLKTQTSKGNILETIAFRSEESENGTGNNDDIILSSCLHYYGPVRLYRDVVLLTDDRNLRLKAHTHNVPVKDVPSFLHWSKVT
;
A
#
# COMPACT_ATOMS: atom_id res chain seq x y z
N MET A 1 -20.39 -31.86 2.40
CA MET A 1 -19.24 -32.29 1.60
C MET A 1 -18.09 -32.46 2.56
N ASP A 2 -17.37 -33.59 2.51
CA ASP A 2 -16.17 -33.76 3.33
C ASP A 2 -15.03 -32.84 2.83
N ALA A 3 -13.96 -32.72 3.61
CA ALA A 3 -12.87 -31.81 3.30
C ALA A 3 -12.11 -32.19 2.01
N VAL A 4 -12.03 -33.49 1.69
CA VAL A 4 -11.29 -33.99 0.52
C VAL A 4 -12.03 -33.65 -0.76
N GLU A 5 -13.33 -33.91 -0.79
CA GLU A 5 -14.18 -33.61 -1.95
C GLU A 5 -14.32 -32.11 -2.17
N LEU A 6 -14.42 -31.34 -1.09
CA LEU A 6 -14.41 -29.88 -1.15
C LEU A 6 -13.08 -29.34 -1.70
N ASN A 7 -11.95 -29.93 -1.31
CA ASN A 7 -10.65 -29.51 -1.80
C ASN A 7 -10.51 -29.78 -3.31
N LYS A 8 -10.94 -30.95 -3.80
CA LYS A 8 -10.95 -31.24 -5.24
C LYS A 8 -11.79 -30.25 -6.02
N ARG A 9 -12.98 -29.94 -5.50
CA ARG A 9 -13.90 -28.97 -6.12
C ARG A 9 -13.29 -27.58 -6.17
N PHE A 10 -12.72 -27.11 -5.05
CA PHE A 10 -12.00 -25.84 -4.99
C PHE A 10 -10.85 -25.78 -5.99
N VAL A 11 -10.02 -26.83 -6.08
CA VAL A 11 -8.90 -26.86 -7.03
C VAL A 11 -9.39 -26.71 -8.47
N LEU A 12 -10.47 -27.40 -8.83
CA LEU A 12 -11.08 -27.26 -10.16
C LEU A 12 -11.61 -25.84 -10.40
N SER A 13 -12.33 -25.28 -9.42
CA SER A 13 -12.85 -23.91 -9.50
C SER A 13 -11.74 -22.86 -9.59
N PHE A 14 -10.69 -23.00 -8.79
CA PHE A 14 -9.53 -22.10 -8.75
C PHE A 14 -8.77 -22.12 -10.07
N LEU A 15 -8.50 -23.32 -10.63
CA LEU A 15 -7.83 -23.45 -11.92
C LEU A 15 -8.72 -22.97 -13.08
N ASN A 16 -10.04 -23.17 -13.02
CA ASN A 16 -10.97 -22.64 -14.01
C ASN A 16 -10.93 -21.10 -14.04
N ILE A 17 -10.99 -20.46 -12.87
CA ILE A 17 -10.92 -19.00 -12.74
C ILE A 17 -9.59 -18.45 -13.25
N HIS A 18 -8.47 -19.02 -12.83
CA HIS A 18 -7.15 -18.60 -13.31
C HIS A 18 -6.93 -18.94 -14.79
N GLY A 19 -7.54 -20.01 -15.30
CA GLY A 19 -7.58 -20.34 -16.72
C GLY A 19 -8.32 -19.28 -17.55
N LYS A 20 -9.44 -18.76 -17.04
CA LYS A 20 -10.17 -17.64 -17.66
C LYS A 20 -9.34 -16.35 -17.66
N LEU A 21 -8.66 -16.03 -16.56
CA LEU A 21 -7.75 -14.87 -16.47
C LEU A 21 -6.58 -14.99 -17.46
N PHE A 22 -5.99 -16.18 -17.58
CA PHE A 22 -4.83 -16.42 -18.42
C PHE A 22 -5.17 -16.46 -19.91
N THR A 23 -6.22 -17.20 -20.30
CA THR A 23 -6.61 -17.38 -21.70
C THR A 23 -7.45 -16.24 -22.25
N LYS A 24 -8.07 -15.44 -21.37
CA LYS A 24 -9.02 -14.37 -21.70
C LYS A 24 -10.32 -14.87 -22.35
N ILE A 25 -10.61 -16.18 -22.23
CA ILE A 25 -11.78 -16.87 -22.79
C ILE A 25 -12.78 -17.20 -21.67
N GLY A 26 -14.09 -17.11 -21.97
CA GLY A 26 -15.15 -17.49 -21.05
C GLY A 26 -15.36 -16.49 -19.91
N ARG A 27 -15.23 -15.19 -20.21
CA ARG A 27 -15.29 -14.10 -19.22
C ARG A 27 -16.70 -13.80 -18.73
N GLU A 28 -17.71 -14.14 -19.52
CA GLU A 28 -19.13 -13.98 -19.21
C GLU A 28 -19.58 -14.74 -17.97
N SER A 29 -18.93 -15.87 -17.66
CA SER A 29 -19.21 -16.72 -16.50
C SER A 29 -18.22 -16.52 -15.35
N PHE A 30 -17.31 -15.54 -15.46
CA PHE A 30 -16.27 -15.29 -14.47
C PHE A 30 -16.86 -14.92 -13.10
N PRO A 31 -17.81 -13.97 -13.00
CA PRO A 31 -18.31 -13.51 -11.70
C PRO A 31 -18.97 -14.63 -10.87
N GLU A 32 -19.82 -15.46 -11.48
CA GLU A 32 -20.49 -16.57 -10.80
C GLU A 32 -19.50 -17.67 -10.39
N CYS A 33 -18.57 -18.02 -11.28
CA CYS A 33 -17.52 -18.99 -10.97
C CYS A 33 -16.63 -18.48 -9.83
N CYS A 34 -16.35 -17.18 -9.79
CA CYS A 34 -15.47 -16.56 -8.81
C CYS A 34 -16.13 -16.60 -7.43
N ALA A 35 -17.40 -16.17 -7.35
CA ALA A 35 -18.19 -16.24 -6.13
C ALA A 35 -18.29 -17.67 -5.57
N GLN A 36 -18.48 -18.65 -6.43
CA GLN A 36 -18.52 -20.06 -6.03
C GLN A 36 -17.16 -20.55 -5.50
N MET A 37 -16.06 -20.20 -6.18
CA MET A 37 -14.70 -20.56 -5.77
C MET A 37 -14.34 -19.95 -4.40
N LEU A 38 -14.70 -18.69 -4.18
CA LEU A 38 -14.48 -17.98 -2.90
C LEU A 38 -15.28 -18.61 -1.74
N LYS A 39 -16.52 -19.08 -1.99
CA LYS A 39 -17.30 -19.84 -1.00
C LYS A 39 -16.61 -21.16 -0.63
N GLU A 40 -16.06 -21.86 -1.62
CA GLU A 40 -15.32 -23.11 -1.42
C GLU A 40 -14.02 -22.85 -0.64
N PHE A 41 -13.28 -21.80 -0.99
CA PHE A 41 -12.06 -21.40 -0.27
C PHE A 41 -12.34 -21.09 1.20
N ARG A 42 -13.36 -20.26 1.48
CA ARG A 42 -13.79 -19.93 2.85
C ARG A 42 -14.18 -21.17 3.64
N ALA A 43 -14.86 -22.12 3.02
CA ALA A 43 -15.24 -23.37 3.68
C ALA A 43 -14.00 -24.26 3.96
N LEU A 44 -13.01 -24.32 3.06
CA LEU A 44 -11.79 -25.10 3.28
C LEU A 44 -10.93 -24.58 4.42
N LEU A 45 -10.82 -23.26 4.57
CA LEU A 45 -10.08 -22.67 5.69
C LEU A 45 -10.70 -23.03 7.05
N LYS A 46 -12.03 -23.30 7.11
CA LYS A 46 -12.69 -23.78 8.33
C LYS A 46 -12.42 -25.25 8.65
N TYR A 47 -12.07 -26.06 7.65
CA TYR A 47 -11.69 -27.46 7.82
C TYR A 47 -10.20 -27.65 8.13
N ASN A 48 -9.41 -26.57 8.18
CA ASN A 48 -7.95 -26.62 8.25
C ASN A 48 -7.36 -27.57 7.18
N ALA A 49 -7.90 -27.50 5.97
CA ALA A 49 -7.59 -28.44 4.88
C ALA A 49 -6.51 -27.90 3.90
N ILE A 50 -5.95 -26.72 4.18
CA ILE A 50 -4.96 -26.06 3.33
C ILE A 50 -3.72 -25.73 4.17
N GLY A 51 -2.68 -26.55 4.05
CA GLY A 51 -1.39 -26.30 4.71
C GLY A 51 -0.63 -25.11 4.10
N PRO A 52 0.45 -24.65 4.78
CA PRO A 52 1.11 -23.38 4.50
C PRO A 52 1.73 -23.33 3.10
N SER A 53 2.42 -24.39 2.66
CA SER A 53 3.01 -24.43 1.31
C SER A 53 1.95 -24.37 0.21
N ARG A 54 0.78 -24.98 0.41
CA ARG A 54 -0.31 -24.92 -0.56
C ARG A 54 -0.93 -23.52 -0.58
N LEU A 55 -1.12 -22.92 0.58
CA LEU A 55 -1.62 -21.55 0.69
C LEU A 55 -0.69 -20.56 -0.04
N LEU A 56 0.62 -20.68 0.14
CA LEU A 56 1.62 -19.87 -0.55
C LEU A 56 1.57 -20.03 -2.08
N GLN A 57 1.35 -21.26 -2.58
CA GLN A 57 1.14 -21.47 -4.02
C GLN A 57 -0.10 -20.74 -4.54
N LEU A 58 -1.21 -20.77 -3.78
CA LEU A 58 -2.44 -20.06 -4.17
C LEU A 58 -2.21 -18.54 -4.21
N MET A 59 -1.52 -17.99 -3.20
CA MET A 59 -1.16 -16.57 -3.16
C MET A 59 -0.24 -16.19 -4.32
N ALA A 60 0.78 -16.99 -4.62
CA ALA A 60 1.68 -16.76 -5.74
C ALA A 60 0.96 -16.79 -7.10
N ILE A 61 0.01 -17.71 -7.30
CA ILE A 61 -0.80 -17.77 -8.53
C ILE A 61 -1.68 -16.51 -8.65
N ASN A 62 -2.27 -16.02 -7.56
CA ASN A 62 -3.00 -14.76 -7.56
C ASN A 62 -2.10 -13.57 -7.95
N MET A 63 -0.92 -13.44 -7.35
CA MET A 63 0.05 -12.39 -7.70
C MET A 63 0.47 -12.47 -9.16
N PHE A 64 0.74 -13.68 -9.66
CA PHE A 64 1.09 -13.91 -11.06
C PHE A 64 -0.05 -13.51 -12.01
N ALA A 65 -1.30 -13.84 -11.68
CA ALA A 65 -2.44 -13.48 -12.51
C ALA A 65 -2.60 -11.96 -12.61
N ILE A 66 -2.38 -11.22 -11.52
CA ILE A 66 -2.43 -9.76 -11.50
C ILE A 66 -1.33 -9.16 -12.38
N ASP A 67 -0.10 -9.66 -12.27
CA ASP A 67 1.02 -9.18 -13.07
C ASP A 67 0.87 -9.53 -14.56
N ASN A 68 0.42 -10.75 -14.87
CA ASN A 68 0.21 -11.20 -16.25
C ASN A 68 -0.94 -10.47 -16.96
N THR A 69 -1.91 -9.96 -16.19
CA THR A 69 -3.03 -9.15 -16.72
C THR A 69 -2.71 -7.66 -16.76
N ALA A 70 -1.56 -7.23 -16.23
CA ALA A 70 -1.11 -5.85 -16.27
C ALA A 70 -0.89 -5.36 -17.71
N LEU A 71 -1.25 -4.09 -17.95
CA LEU A 71 -0.99 -3.42 -19.22
C LEU A 71 0.52 -3.29 -19.42
N LYS A 72 1.04 -3.85 -20.51
CA LYS A 72 2.45 -3.77 -20.89
C LYS A 72 2.79 -2.49 -21.66
N ASP A 73 1.77 -1.73 -22.05
CA ASP A 73 1.91 -0.52 -22.84
C ASP A 73 2.12 0.69 -21.93
N THR A 74 3.33 1.24 -21.96
CA THR A 74 3.77 2.40 -21.16
C THR A 74 3.26 3.73 -21.70
N SER A 75 2.53 3.74 -22.84
CA SER A 75 1.94 4.94 -23.43
C SER A 75 0.60 5.35 -22.80
N LEU A 76 -0.06 4.43 -22.10
CA LEU A 76 -1.28 4.70 -21.34
C LEU A 76 -0.90 5.29 -19.97
N ALA A 77 -1.61 6.33 -19.52
CA ALA A 77 -1.30 7.04 -18.29
C ALA A 77 -1.19 6.08 -17.08
N SER A 78 -0.26 6.37 -16.16
CA SER A 78 -0.07 5.59 -14.93
C SER A 78 -1.37 5.56 -14.11
N GLY A 79 -1.91 4.36 -13.84
CA GLY A 79 -3.08 4.17 -12.97
C GLY A 79 -4.33 3.57 -13.64
N PHE A 80 -4.30 3.25 -14.93
CA PHE A 80 -5.40 2.53 -15.57
C PHE A 80 -5.19 1.01 -15.48
N ARG A 81 -6.19 0.29 -14.96
CA ARG A 81 -6.25 -1.18 -14.97
C ARG A 81 -7.24 -1.63 -16.04
N SER A 82 -6.90 -2.69 -16.77
CA SER A 82 -7.88 -3.34 -17.65
C SER A 82 -8.96 -4.02 -16.80
N GLU A 83 -10.17 -4.20 -17.33
CA GLU A 83 -11.24 -4.94 -16.63
C GLU A 83 -10.77 -6.34 -16.17
N LEU A 84 -9.93 -7.00 -16.97
CA LEU A 84 -9.37 -8.30 -16.63
C LEU A 84 -8.40 -8.23 -15.44
N GLN A 85 -7.64 -7.13 -15.36
CA GLN A 85 -6.74 -6.89 -14.24
C GLN A 85 -7.50 -6.47 -12.98
N GLU A 86 -8.55 -5.66 -13.11
CA GLU A 86 -9.48 -5.32 -12.02
C GLU A 86 -10.04 -6.61 -11.39
N GLN A 87 -10.54 -7.54 -12.21
CA GLN A 87 -11.03 -8.85 -11.76
C GLN A 87 -9.96 -9.71 -11.08
N ALA A 88 -8.73 -9.70 -11.59
CA ALA A 88 -7.62 -10.46 -10.99
C ALA A 88 -7.22 -9.89 -9.62
N VAL A 89 -7.14 -8.56 -9.51
CA VAL A 89 -6.83 -7.86 -8.26
C VAL A 89 -7.91 -8.09 -7.23
N GLU A 90 -9.16 -7.93 -7.62
CA GLU A 90 -10.32 -8.13 -6.76
C GLU A 90 -10.39 -9.56 -6.23
N LEU A 91 -10.21 -10.56 -7.09
CA LEU A 91 -10.16 -11.96 -6.66
C LEU A 91 -9.07 -12.19 -5.60
N GLY A 92 -7.87 -11.65 -5.84
CA GLY A 92 -6.76 -11.73 -4.91
C GLY A 92 -7.10 -11.10 -3.55
N LEU A 93 -7.66 -9.89 -3.56
CA LEU A 93 -8.09 -9.17 -2.36
C LEU A 93 -9.20 -9.90 -1.61
N TYR A 94 -10.18 -10.51 -2.29
CA TYR A 94 -11.20 -11.30 -1.60
C TYR A 94 -10.63 -12.56 -0.95
N MET A 95 -9.74 -13.29 -1.63
CA MET A 95 -9.06 -14.43 -1.01
C MET A 95 -8.25 -13.99 0.21
N PHE A 96 -7.54 -12.86 0.11
CA PHE A 96 -6.83 -12.26 1.25
C PHE A 96 -7.78 -11.87 2.39
N GLY A 97 -8.89 -11.19 2.10
CA GLY A 97 -9.90 -10.82 3.09
C GLY A 97 -10.49 -12.03 3.82
N ILE A 98 -10.80 -13.12 3.11
CA ILE A 98 -11.23 -14.40 3.70
C ILE A 98 -10.17 -14.94 4.67
N LEU A 99 -8.90 -14.90 4.25
CA LEU A 99 -7.78 -15.41 5.04
C LEU A 99 -7.56 -14.57 6.31
N VAL A 100 -7.65 -13.25 6.20
CA VAL A 100 -7.55 -12.28 7.29
C VAL A 100 -8.69 -12.43 8.29
N GLU A 101 -9.93 -12.61 7.82
CA GLU A 101 -11.08 -12.93 8.69
C GLU A 101 -10.82 -14.21 9.49
N ARG A 102 -10.37 -15.28 8.82
CA ARG A 102 -10.08 -16.55 9.48
C ARG A 102 -8.95 -16.43 10.50
N CYS A 103 -7.86 -15.74 10.16
CA CYS A 103 -6.76 -15.48 11.10
C CYS A 103 -7.25 -14.68 12.31
N SER A 104 -8.11 -13.67 12.08
CA SER A 104 -8.68 -12.86 13.17
C SER A 104 -9.57 -13.69 14.10
N GLU A 105 -10.38 -14.61 13.55
CA GLU A 105 -11.15 -15.58 14.36
C GLU A 105 -10.21 -16.44 15.21
N GLN A 106 -9.16 -16.99 14.61
CA GLN A 106 -8.23 -17.88 15.29
C GLN A 106 -7.40 -17.19 16.36
N PHE A 107 -6.90 -15.97 16.11
CA PHE A 107 -6.24 -15.19 17.16
C PHE A 107 -7.18 -14.90 18.33
N ARG A 108 -8.45 -14.52 18.08
CA ARG A 108 -9.41 -14.27 19.18
C ARG A 108 -9.67 -15.51 20.04
N ILE A 109 -9.59 -16.70 19.46
CA ILE A 109 -9.70 -17.98 20.18
C ILE A 109 -8.39 -18.25 20.93
N HIS A 110 -7.24 -18.17 20.24
CA HIS A 110 -5.92 -18.49 20.78
C HIS A 110 -5.51 -17.59 21.94
N LEU A 111 -5.75 -16.28 21.83
CA LEU A 111 -5.42 -15.30 22.88
C LEU A 111 -6.20 -15.52 24.19
N LYS A 112 -7.27 -16.33 24.17
CA LYS A 112 -8.04 -16.74 25.36
C LYS A 112 -7.68 -18.15 25.85
N SER A 113 -6.80 -18.86 25.14
CA SER A 113 -6.38 -20.22 25.46
C SER A 113 -5.31 -20.21 26.56
N SER A 114 -5.08 -21.38 27.17
CA SER A 114 -4.00 -21.59 28.14
C SER A 114 -2.60 -21.52 27.53
N ASP A 115 -2.50 -21.68 26.21
CA ASP A 115 -1.22 -21.77 25.51
C ASP A 115 -0.61 -20.38 25.28
N TYR A 116 -1.43 -19.32 25.30
CA TYR A 116 -0.98 -17.93 25.26
C TYR A 116 -0.63 -17.43 26.69
N PRO A 117 0.51 -16.72 26.90
CA PRO A 117 1.44 -16.17 25.90
C PRO A 117 2.64 -17.08 25.56
N THR A 118 2.67 -18.32 26.03
CA THR A 118 3.81 -19.24 25.79
C THR A 118 4.02 -19.51 24.29
N LYS A 119 2.93 -19.69 23.54
CA LYS A 119 2.91 -19.75 22.08
C LYS A 119 2.16 -18.55 21.52
N LEU A 120 2.73 -17.89 20.51
CA LEU A 120 2.11 -16.73 19.86
C LEU A 120 1.03 -17.14 18.84
N CYS A 121 1.24 -18.27 18.17
CA CYS A 121 0.30 -18.87 17.23
C CYS A 121 -0.18 -20.25 17.73
N ASN A 122 -1.40 -20.64 17.36
CA ASN A 122 -1.85 -22.03 17.43
C ASN A 122 -1.55 -22.73 16.09
N ALA A 123 -1.76 -24.05 16.03
CA ALA A 123 -1.48 -24.84 14.83
C ALA A 123 -2.19 -24.31 13.57
N GLU A 124 -3.45 -23.85 13.68
CA GLU A 124 -4.15 -23.25 12.53
C GLU A 124 -3.50 -21.93 12.08
N LEU A 125 -3.10 -21.06 13.02
CA LEU A 125 -2.42 -19.80 12.70
C LEU A 125 -1.05 -20.04 12.07
N GLU A 126 -0.30 -21.05 12.54
CA GLU A 126 0.98 -21.46 11.95
C GLU A 126 0.83 -21.85 10.46
N GLU A 127 -0.32 -22.42 10.07
CA GLU A 127 -0.62 -22.74 8.67
C GLU A 127 -1.04 -21.51 7.84
N LEU A 128 -1.76 -20.55 8.43
CA LEU A 128 -2.42 -19.45 7.70
C LEU A 128 -1.58 -18.17 7.60
N ILE A 129 -0.88 -17.79 8.67
CA ILE A 129 -0.13 -16.52 8.76
C ILE A 129 0.94 -16.37 7.67
N PRO A 130 1.67 -17.41 7.25
CA PRO A 130 2.63 -17.30 6.15
C PRO A 130 1.98 -16.75 4.86
N GLY A 131 0.73 -17.13 4.58
CA GLY A 131 -0.03 -16.63 3.43
C GLY A 131 -0.43 -15.17 3.57
N VAL A 132 -0.85 -14.75 4.76
CA VAL A 132 -1.20 -13.35 5.06
C VAL A 132 0.03 -12.47 4.88
N LYS A 133 1.16 -12.85 5.52
CA LYS A 133 2.42 -12.11 5.49
C LYS A 133 2.92 -11.89 4.07
N ILE A 134 2.94 -12.93 3.24
CA ILE A 134 3.39 -12.81 1.85
C ILE A 134 2.47 -11.93 1.01
N TRP A 135 1.15 -12.00 1.24
CA TRP A 135 0.23 -11.12 0.55
C TRP A 135 0.44 -9.66 0.97
N THR A 136 0.68 -9.37 2.26
CA THR A 136 1.00 -8.02 2.72
C THR A 136 2.31 -7.49 2.15
N ASP A 137 3.34 -8.35 2.05
CA ASP A 137 4.60 -7.97 1.39
C ASP A 137 4.38 -7.59 -0.07
N TRP A 138 3.60 -8.40 -0.81
CA TRP A 138 3.24 -8.08 -2.18
C TRP A 138 2.46 -6.76 -2.29
N MET A 139 1.53 -6.51 -1.37
CA MET A 139 0.76 -5.26 -1.35
C MET A 139 1.67 -4.04 -1.13
N ILE A 140 2.63 -4.12 -0.21
CA ILE A 140 3.61 -3.05 0.03
C ILE A 140 4.42 -2.75 -1.24
N CYS A 141 4.78 -3.78 -2.00
CA CYS A 141 5.63 -3.64 -3.17
C CYS A 141 4.92 -3.14 -4.43
N ASN A 142 3.62 -3.39 -4.50
CA ASN A 142 2.83 -3.27 -5.71
C ASN A 142 1.57 -2.43 -5.50
N SER A 143 1.68 -1.31 -4.79
CA SER A 143 0.56 -0.40 -4.50
C SER A 143 -0.21 0.02 -5.74
N GLN A 144 0.48 0.17 -6.88
CA GLN A 144 -0.11 0.55 -8.16
C GLN A 144 -1.19 -0.42 -8.67
N TYR A 145 -1.20 -1.67 -8.21
CA TYR A 145 -2.17 -2.66 -8.68
C TYR A 145 -3.46 -2.67 -7.86
N TRP A 146 -3.44 -2.24 -6.61
CA TRP A 146 -4.59 -2.35 -5.71
C TRP A 146 -5.02 -1.02 -5.07
N ASN A 147 -4.22 0.05 -5.21
CA ASN A 147 -4.55 1.39 -4.72
C ASN A 147 -4.68 2.38 -5.90
N PRO A 148 -5.87 2.94 -6.19
CA PRO A 148 -7.13 2.76 -5.46
C PRO A 148 -7.73 1.35 -5.58
N PRO A 149 -8.59 0.93 -4.63
CA PRO A 149 -9.26 -0.37 -4.65
C PRO A 149 -9.95 -0.65 -5.99
N PRO A 150 -10.06 -1.93 -6.40
CA PRO A 150 -10.83 -2.27 -7.59
C PRO A 150 -12.30 -1.91 -7.43
N ALA A 151 -12.97 -1.63 -8.56
CA ALA A 151 -14.41 -1.42 -8.56
C ALA A 151 -15.09 -2.72 -8.13
N THR A 152 -15.91 -2.65 -7.08
CA THR A 152 -16.54 -3.82 -6.47
C THR A 152 -17.50 -4.51 -7.43
N LEU A 153 -17.38 -5.84 -7.56
CA LEU A 153 -18.36 -6.73 -8.18
C LEU A 153 -19.77 -6.48 -7.64
N ASP A 154 -20.76 -6.72 -8.49
CA ASP A 154 -22.18 -6.61 -8.14
C ASP A 154 -22.46 -7.35 -6.81
N PRO A 155 -22.92 -6.63 -5.77
CA PRO A 155 -23.26 -7.19 -4.47
C PRO A 155 -24.23 -8.38 -4.52
N SER A 156 -24.97 -8.55 -5.63
CA SER A 156 -25.88 -9.66 -5.88
C SER A 156 -25.19 -11.03 -6.02
N LEU A 157 -23.88 -11.07 -6.33
CA LEU A 157 -23.15 -12.31 -6.65
C LEU A 157 -22.50 -12.99 -5.44
N GLY A 158 -22.57 -12.40 -4.25
CA GLY A 158 -22.57 -13.18 -3.00
C GLY A 158 -21.24 -13.45 -2.29
N VAL A 159 -20.22 -12.60 -2.47
CA VAL A 159 -19.08 -12.52 -1.53
C VAL A 159 -18.95 -11.09 -1.04
N GLN A 160 -19.68 -10.79 0.04
CA GLN A 160 -19.58 -9.51 0.75
C GLN A 160 -18.43 -9.61 1.76
N ILE A 161 -17.22 -9.29 1.32
CA ILE A 161 -16.08 -9.15 2.23
C ILE A 161 -15.57 -7.74 2.08
N ASP A 162 -15.73 -6.98 3.15
CA ASP A 162 -15.02 -5.73 3.30
C ASP A 162 -13.59 -6.04 3.74
N VAL A 163 -12.70 -6.18 2.75
CA VAL A 163 -11.29 -6.53 2.93
C VAL A 163 -10.60 -5.55 3.87
N TRP A 164 -10.95 -4.27 3.79
CA TRP A 164 -10.32 -3.21 4.56
C TRP A 164 -10.78 -3.23 6.02
N SER A 165 -12.07 -3.40 6.26
CA SER A 165 -12.59 -3.60 7.62
C SER A 165 -12.07 -4.89 8.26
N ALA A 166 -11.96 -5.98 7.49
CA ALA A 166 -11.36 -7.23 7.96
C ALA A 166 -9.88 -7.02 8.35
N THR A 167 -9.13 -6.30 7.51
CA THR A 167 -7.71 -5.98 7.75
C THR A 167 -7.55 -5.10 8.99
N ALA A 168 -8.36 -4.05 9.14
CA ALA A 168 -8.38 -3.23 10.35
C ALA A 168 -8.66 -4.08 11.61
N GLY A 169 -9.59 -5.02 11.52
CA GLY A 169 -9.89 -5.98 12.57
C GLY A 169 -8.69 -6.83 12.98
N LEU A 170 -7.90 -7.31 12.01
CA LEU A 170 -6.67 -8.06 12.28
C LEU A 170 -5.58 -7.16 12.89
N CYS A 171 -5.36 -5.96 12.34
CA CYS A 171 -4.38 -5.00 12.86
C CYS A 171 -4.66 -4.64 14.33
N ASN A 172 -5.94 -4.46 14.68
CA ASN A 172 -6.36 -4.22 16.06
C ASN A 172 -6.02 -5.37 17.01
N ILE A 173 -6.14 -6.62 16.56
CA ILE A 173 -5.77 -7.79 17.36
C ILE A 173 -4.24 -7.86 17.52
N LEU A 174 -3.52 -7.75 16.40
CA LEU A 174 -2.07 -7.94 16.37
C LEU A 174 -1.33 -6.87 17.17
N LYS A 175 -1.83 -5.63 17.18
CA LYS A 175 -1.22 -4.52 17.94
C LYS A 175 -1.13 -4.81 19.45
N ASP A 176 -2.06 -5.59 19.99
CA ASP A 176 -2.10 -5.91 21.43
C ASP A 176 -1.25 -7.14 21.79
N ILE A 177 -0.65 -7.83 20.81
CA ILE A 177 0.23 -8.97 21.04
C ILE A 177 1.64 -8.48 21.39
N ASP A 178 2.14 -8.86 22.58
CA ASP A 178 3.48 -8.49 23.02
C ASP A 178 4.56 -9.38 22.41
N ILE A 179 5.33 -8.82 21.48
CA ILE A 179 6.49 -9.46 20.84
C ILE A 179 7.83 -9.03 21.43
N ASN A 180 7.86 -8.13 22.42
CA ASN A 180 9.10 -7.53 22.94
C ASN A 180 9.96 -8.49 23.77
N HIS A 181 9.38 -9.63 24.18
CA HIS A 181 10.10 -10.69 24.88
C HIS A 181 11.18 -11.36 24.00
N VAL A 182 11.05 -11.26 22.66
CA VAL A 182 12.11 -11.62 21.71
C VAL A 182 12.69 -10.37 21.06
N LYS A 183 14.00 -10.15 21.26
CA LYS A 183 14.70 -9.02 20.63
C LYS A 183 15.22 -9.41 19.26
N LEU A 184 14.55 -8.89 18.22
CA LEU A 184 14.98 -8.98 16.83
C LEU A 184 15.94 -7.82 16.51
N TYR A 185 17.08 -8.13 15.89
CA TYR A 185 18.10 -7.16 15.49
C TYR A 185 18.13 -7.01 13.96
N THR A 186 18.27 -5.79 13.47
CA THR A 186 18.45 -5.49 12.04
C THR A 186 19.87 -5.76 11.55
N GLU A 187 20.85 -5.68 12.46
CA GLU A 187 22.26 -5.92 12.17
C GLU A 187 22.75 -7.23 12.78
N ARG A 188 23.71 -7.85 12.10
CA ARG A 188 24.36 -9.07 12.59
C ARG A 188 25.22 -8.74 13.81
N LYS A 189 24.86 -9.31 14.96
CA LYS A 189 25.63 -9.22 16.21
C LYS A 189 26.29 -10.54 16.57
N GLU A 190 27.33 -10.48 17.39
CA GLU A 190 27.98 -11.68 17.93
C GLU A 190 26.96 -12.53 18.70
N GLY A 191 27.03 -13.86 18.54
CA GLY A 191 26.09 -14.78 19.15
C GLY A 191 24.67 -14.78 18.55
N CYS A 192 24.41 -13.99 17.51
CA CYS A 192 23.12 -13.96 16.81
C CYS A 192 23.13 -14.77 15.51
N GLU A 193 21.97 -15.30 15.14
CA GLU A 193 21.72 -16.04 13.90
C GLU A 193 20.52 -15.43 13.13
N PRO A 194 20.47 -15.54 11.80
CA PRO A 194 19.37 -14.99 11.02
C PRO A 194 18.07 -15.77 11.28
N VAL A 195 16.97 -15.04 11.37
CA VAL A 195 15.61 -15.59 11.41
C VAL A 195 15.14 -15.75 9.98
N LEU A 196 15.05 -16.99 9.51
CA LEU A 196 14.60 -17.32 8.16
C LEU A 196 13.15 -17.78 8.21
N LEU A 197 12.28 -17.13 7.44
CA LEU A 197 10.90 -17.54 7.28
C LEU A 197 10.78 -18.52 6.09
N MET A 198 9.95 -19.56 6.28
CA MET A 198 9.73 -20.59 5.26
C MET A 198 9.14 -19.97 3.99
N GLU A 199 8.18 -19.06 4.15
CA GLU A 199 7.49 -18.38 3.07
C GLU A 199 8.43 -17.52 2.19
N ASP A 200 9.41 -16.86 2.80
CA ASP A 200 10.41 -16.05 2.11
C ASP A 200 11.38 -16.92 1.33
N SER A 201 11.76 -18.05 1.93
CA SER A 201 12.63 -19.04 1.29
C SER A 201 11.91 -19.70 0.10
N MET A 202 10.63 -20.03 0.25
CA MET A 202 9.82 -20.70 -0.77
C MET A 202 9.56 -19.82 -2.00
N LEU A 203 9.39 -18.51 -1.81
CA LEU A 203 9.13 -17.56 -2.89
C LEU A 203 10.35 -16.73 -3.29
N SER A 204 11.54 -17.15 -2.86
CA SER A 204 12.79 -16.52 -3.28
C SER A 204 12.92 -16.55 -4.81
N GLY A 205 13.22 -15.40 -5.41
CA GLY A 205 13.31 -15.24 -6.86
C GLY A 205 11.97 -15.06 -7.58
N PHE A 206 10.83 -15.07 -6.88
CA PHE A 206 9.53 -14.82 -7.48
C PHE A 206 9.38 -13.35 -7.88
N VAL A 207 9.28 -13.07 -9.19
CA VAL A 207 9.35 -11.71 -9.76
C VAL A 207 8.42 -10.69 -9.08
N PRO A 208 7.12 -11.00 -8.84
CA PRO A 208 6.22 -10.06 -8.15
C PRO A 208 6.62 -9.65 -6.73
N LEU A 209 7.53 -10.39 -6.08
CA LEU A 209 8.06 -10.13 -4.75
C LEU A 209 9.53 -9.66 -4.76
N LEU A 210 10.19 -9.54 -5.92
CA LEU A 210 11.60 -9.11 -5.99
C LEU A 210 11.84 -7.69 -5.46
N SER A 211 10.78 -6.87 -5.46
CA SER A 211 10.85 -5.51 -4.93
C SER A 211 10.56 -5.43 -3.42
N ALA A 212 10.30 -6.56 -2.77
CA ALA A 212 10.10 -6.60 -1.32
C ALA A 212 11.41 -6.33 -0.59
N PRO A 213 11.40 -5.47 0.44
CA PRO A 213 12.59 -5.21 1.23
C PRO A 213 13.04 -6.50 1.90
N ILE A 214 14.18 -7.04 1.44
CA ILE A 214 14.82 -8.21 2.06
C ILE A 214 15.58 -7.72 3.28
N GLU A 215 14.84 -7.45 4.35
CA GLU A 215 15.42 -7.11 5.65
C GLU A 215 15.62 -8.38 6.46
N ILE A 216 16.88 -8.83 6.54
CA ILE A 216 17.23 -9.98 7.37
C ILE A 216 17.23 -9.56 8.83
N SER A 217 16.36 -10.18 9.63
CA SER A 217 16.35 -10.03 11.07
C SER A 217 17.22 -11.10 11.74
N PHE A 218 17.90 -10.74 12.82
CA PHE A 218 18.77 -11.63 13.59
C PHE A 218 18.24 -11.80 15.01
N VAL A 219 18.41 -12.98 15.59
CA VAL A 219 18.04 -13.30 16.98
C VAL A 219 19.20 -13.98 17.69
N HIS A 220 19.29 -13.85 19.00
CA HIS A 220 20.32 -14.55 19.79
C HIS A 220 20.10 -16.07 19.73
N LYS A 221 21.17 -16.86 19.58
CA LYS A 221 21.14 -18.34 19.42
C LYS A 221 20.46 -19.13 20.55
N LEU A 222 20.17 -18.49 21.68
CA LEU A 222 19.48 -19.11 22.81
C LEU A 222 17.96 -18.97 22.75
N VAL A 223 17.45 -18.12 21.84
CA VAL A 223 16.03 -17.93 21.64
C VAL A 223 15.49 -19.06 20.78
N ASP A 224 14.30 -19.55 21.13
CA ASP A 224 13.59 -20.54 20.34
C ASP A 224 13.30 -20.00 18.93
N LYS A 225 13.60 -20.83 17.91
CA LYS A 225 13.49 -20.43 16.51
C LYS A 225 12.05 -20.23 16.06
N GLU A 226 11.13 -21.06 16.54
CA GLU A 226 9.71 -20.97 16.17
C GLU A 226 9.11 -19.69 16.73
N ILE A 227 9.40 -19.37 18.00
CA ILE A 227 8.95 -18.12 18.63
C ILE A 227 9.54 -16.91 17.91
N ALA A 228 10.82 -16.95 17.54
CA ALA A 228 11.45 -15.85 16.82
C ALA A 228 10.83 -15.61 15.42
N GLN A 229 10.46 -16.68 14.72
CA GLN A 229 9.76 -16.60 13.43
C GLN A 229 8.36 -16.00 13.59
N ASP A 230 7.62 -16.41 14.61
CA ASP A 230 6.28 -15.85 14.90
C ASP A 230 6.34 -14.38 15.30
N CYS A 231 7.29 -14.00 16.17
CA CYS A 231 7.53 -12.59 16.50
C CYS A 231 7.82 -11.76 15.23
N LEU A 232 8.66 -12.29 14.33
CA LEU A 232 9.00 -11.60 13.08
C LEU A 232 7.77 -11.43 12.17
N ARG A 233 6.94 -12.46 12.02
CA ARG A 233 5.69 -12.38 11.24
C ARG A 233 4.73 -11.33 11.83
N ILE A 234 4.50 -11.38 13.13
CA ILE A 234 3.61 -10.44 13.83
C ILE A 234 4.16 -9.02 13.72
N GLN A 235 5.46 -8.81 13.89
CA GLN A 235 6.10 -7.51 13.71
C GLN A 235 5.85 -6.94 12.31
N LYS A 236 6.06 -7.74 11.26
CA LYS A 236 5.85 -7.31 9.87
C LYS A 236 4.37 -6.99 9.60
N LEU A 237 3.44 -7.77 10.16
CA LEU A 237 2.00 -7.51 10.03
C LEU A 237 1.52 -6.30 10.85
N GLN A 238 2.14 -6.02 12.00
CA GLN A 238 1.88 -4.79 12.77
C GLN A 238 2.28 -3.55 11.94
N LEU A 239 3.47 -3.57 11.32
CA LEU A 239 3.95 -2.49 10.46
C LEU A 239 3.08 -2.29 9.20
N PHE A 240 2.43 -3.34 8.71
CA PHE A 240 1.52 -3.23 7.58
C PHE A 240 0.29 -2.37 7.88
N GLY A 241 -0.19 -2.37 9.13
CA GLY A 241 -1.27 -1.47 9.57
C GLY A 241 -0.87 0.00 9.43
N ASP A 242 0.33 0.35 9.90
CA ASP A 242 0.89 1.71 9.77
C ASP A 242 1.08 2.11 8.31
N TYR A 243 1.55 1.18 7.48
CA TYR A 243 1.68 1.38 6.03
C TYR A 243 0.34 1.74 5.37
N LEU A 244 -0.74 1.03 5.70
CA LEU A 244 -2.07 1.33 5.15
C LEU A 244 -2.67 2.67 5.63
N CYS A 245 -2.18 3.18 6.77
CA CYS A 245 -2.51 4.53 7.24
C CYS A 245 -1.67 5.62 6.55
N GLY A 246 -0.43 5.31 6.16
CA GLY A 246 0.50 6.26 5.54
C GLY A 246 0.49 6.30 4.01
N ILE A 247 -0.13 5.32 3.35
CA ILE A 247 -0.24 5.26 1.88
C ILE A 247 -1.25 6.29 1.35
N GLU A 248 -1.04 6.79 0.13
CA GLU A 248 -1.91 7.77 -0.53
C GLU A 248 -2.60 7.15 -1.77
N PRO A 249 -3.95 7.12 -1.85
CA PRO A 249 -4.89 7.43 -0.77
C PRO A 249 -4.84 6.39 0.35
N PRO A 250 -5.11 6.77 1.61
CA PRO A 250 -5.03 5.86 2.75
C PRO A 250 -6.22 4.91 2.79
N MET A 251 -5.95 3.65 3.13
CA MET A 251 -7.00 2.62 3.22
C MET A 251 -7.54 2.48 4.64
N LEU A 252 -6.68 2.69 5.64
CA LEU A 252 -7.03 2.63 7.05
C LEU A 252 -6.74 3.96 7.72
N ALA A 253 -7.46 4.25 8.80
CA ALA A 253 -7.13 5.31 9.74
C ALA A 253 -7.05 4.75 11.15
N TYR A 254 -6.27 5.40 12.00
CA TYR A 254 -6.11 5.03 13.40
C TYR A 254 -6.79 6.05 14.30
N ASN A 255 -7.80 5.62 15.05
CA ASN A 255 -8.48 6.45 16.02
C ASN A 255 -7.66 6.49 17.32
N VAL A 256 -7.12 7.66 17.65
CA VAL A 256 -6.27 7.86 18.84
C VAL A 256 -7.05 7.71 20.16
N GLU A 257 -8.33 8.06 20.17
CA GLU A 257 -9.18 7.97 21.37
C GLU A 257 -9.54 6.52 21.70
N THR A 258 -10.03 5.77 20.70
CA THR A 258 -10.41 4.36 20.87
C THR A 258 -9.22 3.42 20.77
N LYS A 259 -8.07 3.93 20.32
CA LYS A 259 -6.83 3.18 20.05
C LYS A 259 -7.01 2.05 19.03
N GLN A 260 -7.89 2.26 18.04
CA GLN A 260 -8.27 1.26 17.05
C GLN A 260 -8.13 1.75 15.61
N TYR A 261 -7.69 0.85 14.74
CA TYR A 261 -7.77 0.96 13.29
C TYR A 261 -9.22 0.82 12.81
N TYR A 262 -9.58 1.58 11.77
CA TYR A 262 -10.84 1.47 11.04
C TYR A 262 -10.62 1.73 9.54
N SER A 263 -11.51 1.19 8.70
CA SER A 263 -11.46 1.39 7.25
C SER A 263 -11.91 2.79 6.86
N ILE A 264 -11.18 3.41 5.92
CA ILE A 264 -11.56 4.66 5.24
C ILE A 264 -11.48 4.53 3.72
N ALA A 265 -11.32 3.31 3.20
CA ALA A 265 -11.29 3.06 1.77
C ALA A 265 -12.60 3.54 1.13
N LEU A 266 -12.49 4.48 0.18
CA LEU A 266 -13.65 5.04 -0.52
C LEU A 266 -14.35 3.94 -1.33
N SER A 267 -15.67 3.78 -1.13
CA SER A 267 -16.52 3.01 -2.04
C SER A 267 -16.68 3.82 -3.33
N VAL A 268 -16.37 3.21 -4.48
CA VAL A 268 -16.33 3.81 -5.83
C VAL A 268 -17.67 4.49 -6.26
N GLU A 269 -18.75 4.27 -5.52
CA GLU A 269 -20.07 4.88 -5.76
C GLU A 269 -20.08 6.43 -5.73
N GLU A 270 -19.14 7.10 -5.07
CA GLU A 270 -19.13 8.58 -5.00
C GLU A 270 -18.64 9.26 -6.28
N THR A 271 -18.06 8.52 -7.23
CA THR A 271 -17.39 9.12 -8.41
C THR A 271 -18.32 9.40 -9.59
N GLU A 272 -19.53 8.84 -9.62
CA GLU A 272 -20.46 9.03 -10.75
C GLU A 272 -21.39 10.25 -10.61
N GLU A 273 -21.63 10.75 -9.39
CA GLU A 273 -22.52 11.92 -9.20
C GLU A 273 -21.87 13.27 -9.58
N GLN A 274 -20.55 13.31 -9.80
CA GLN A 274 -19.83 14.56 -10.13
C GLN A 274 -19.49 14.75 -11.61
N LYS A 275 -19.92 13.86 -12.51
CA LYS A 275 -19.84 14.09 -13.97
C LYS A 275 -21.20 14.43 -14.57
N LYS A 276 -21.72 15.62 -14.26
CA LYS A 276 -22.66 16.29 -15.18
C LYS A 276 -21.87 17.17 -16.15
N PRO A 277 -21.94 16.91 -17.48
CA PRO A 277 -21.44 17.85 -18.47
C PRO A 277 -22.33 19.09 -18.48
N SER A 278 -21.69 20.24 -18.52
CA SER A 278 -22.28 21.55 -18.74
C SER A 278 -23.05 21.60 -20.06
N LEU A 279 -24.38 21.63 -20.01
CA LEU A 279 -25.21 22.13 -21.11
C LEU A 279 -26.37 22.97 -20.53
N SER A 280 -26.36 24.23 -20.99
CA SER A 280 -27.39 25.27 -20.99
C SER A 280 -28.75 24.98 -20.37
N ALA A 281 -29.11 25.86 -19.43
CA ALA A 281 -30.45 26.06 -18.92
C ALA A 281 -31.41 26.51 -20.03
N GLU A 282 -32.58 25.87 -20.10
CA GLU A 282 -33.85 26.44 -20.57
C GLU A 282 -34.97 25.56 -19.98
N GLU A 283 -35.77 26.17 -19.09
CA GLU A 283 -37.18 25.96 -18.69
C GLU A 283 -37.80 24.55 -18.88
N TRP A 284 -38.63 24.01 -17.99
CA TRP A 284 -40.02 24.40 -17.74
C TRP A 284 -40.47 23.74 -16.42
N SER A 285 -41.30 24.45 -15.65
CA SER A 285 -41.85 24.01 -14.38
C SER A 285 -43.14 23.19 -14.53
N ASP A 286 -43.38 22.37 -13.50
CA ASP A 286 -44.65 22.21 -12.77
C ASP A 286 -45.49 20.94 -13.00
N ASP A 287 -45.88 20.42 -11.83
CA ASP A 287 -46.91 19.47 -11.40
C ASP A 287 -47.55 18.44 -12.36
N GLY A 288 -47.69 17.22 -11.84
CA GLY A 288 -48.51 16.18 -12.45
C GLY A 288 -48.46 14.86 -11.69
N ASP A 289 -49.20 14.79 -10.59
CA ASP A 289 -49.59 13.55 -9.91
C ASP A 289 -50.30 12.61 -10.92
N VAL A 290 -49.73 11.42 -11.20
CA VAL A 290 -50.38 10.40 -12.03
C VAL A 290 -50.43 9.07 -11.28
N ILE A 291 -51.67 8.79 -10.89
CA ILE A 291 -52.25 7.52 -10.42
C ILE A 291 -51.82 6.35 -11.32
N ILE A 292 -51.36 5.25 -10.72
CA ILE A 292 -51.42 3.93 -11.37
C ILE A 292 -52.21 2.99 -10.44
N GLU A 293 -53.47 2.78 -10.84
CA GLU A 293 -54.34 1.73 -10.37
C GLU A 293 -53.83 0.35 -10.81
N SER A 294 -53.94 -0.59 -9.86
CA SER A 294 -54.38 -1.99 -10.02
C SER A 294 -53.69 -2.92 -11.02
N GLU A 295 -53.13 -4.02 -10.50
CA GLU A 295 -53.67 -5.36 -10.79
C GLU A 295 -53.21 -6.35 -9.71
N GLU A 296 -54.15 -6.76 -8.85
CA GLU A 296 -54.03 -7.91 -7.97
C GLU A 296 -54.35 -9.18 -8.77
N GLU A 297 -53.32 -9.93 -9.19
CA GLU A 297 -53.54 -11.31 -9.61
C GLU A 297 -53.62 -12.22 -8.38
N ILE A 298 -54.83 -12.73 -8.15
CA ILE A 298 -55.12 -13.82 -7.21
C ILE A 298 -54.58 -15.12 -7.82
N ILE A 299 -53.51 -15.66 -7.24
CA ILE A 299 -53.12 -17.06 -7.43
C ILE A 299 -53.51 -17.85 -6.18
N HIS A 300 -54.55 -18.67 -6.32
CA HIS A 300 -54.89 -19.71 -5.35
C HIS A 300 -54.03 -20.96 -5.59
N GLY A 301 -53.26 -21.36 -4.57
CA GLY A 301 -52.85 -22.77 -4.36
C GLY A 301 -51.35 -23.03 -4.30
N GLY A 302 -50.82 -23.21 -3.07
CA GLY A 302 -49.51 -23.83 -2.80
C GLY A 302 -48.63 -23.03 -1.83
N ASP A 303 -48.57 -23.45 -0.57
CA ASP A 303 -47.69 -22.98 0.53
C ASP A 303 -47.92 -21.55 1.09
N ASP A 304 -48.98 -21.43 1.90
CA ASP A 304 -49.26 -20.29 2.78
C ASP A 304 -48.09 -20.00 3.77
N ASP A 305 -47.30 -21.03 4.11
CA ASP A 305 -46.11 -20.89 4.96
C ASP A 305 -44.93 -20.22 4.24
N HIS A 306 -44.76 -20.45 2.94
CA HIS A 306 -43.66 -19.86 2.18
C HIS A 306 -43.90 -18.36 1.93
N VAL A 307 -45.14 -17.95 1.71
CA VAL A 307 -45.54 -16.53 1.57
C VAL A 307 -45.40 -15.80 2.91
N LYS A 308 -45.79 -16.43 4.03
CA LYS A 308 -45.55 -15.90 5.38
C LYS A 308 -44.07 -15.78 5.72
N HIS A 309 -43.25 -16.77 5.35
CA HIS A 309 -41.80 -16.74 5.57
C HIS A 309 -41.11 -15.65 4.73
N LEU A 310 -41.55 -15.42 3.49
CA LEU A 310 -41.04 -14.36 2.63
C LEU A 310 -41.43 -12.96 3.16
N LYS A 311 -42.66 -12.79 3.66
CA LYS A 311 -43.08 -11.53 4.31
C LYS A 311 -42.28 -11.25 5.58
N LYS A 312 -42.01 -12.27 6.41
CA LYS A 312 -41.19 -12.15 7.62
C LYS A 312 -39.72 -11.84 7.29
N LYS A 313 -39.17 -12.47 6.24
CA LYS A 313 -37.80 -12.23 5.75
C LYS A 313 -37.66 -10.84 5.13
N LYS A 314 -38.67 -10.36 4.38
CA LYS A 314 -38.72 -8.98 3.85
C LYS A 314 -38.74 -7.94 4.97
N LEU A 315 -39.47 -8.20 6.06
CA LEU A 315 -39.51 -7.31 7.23
C LEU A 315 -38.18 -7.28 7.98
N GLN A 316 -37.54 -8.44 8.18
CA GLN A 316 -36.21 -8.54 8.77
C GLN A 316 -35.14 -7.84 7.93
N LEU A 317 -35.15 -8.02 6.61
CA LEU A 317 -34.23 -7.33 5.71
C LEU A 317 -34.44 -5.82 5.71
N LYS A 318 -35.68 -5.36 5.86
CA LYS A 318 -35.99 -3.93 6.00
C LYS A 318 -35.47 -3.36 7.33
N GLN A 319 -35.54 -4.12 8.42
CA GLN A 319 -34.93 -3.75 9.70
C GLN A 319 -33.41 -3.71 9.63
N ILE A 320 -32.77 -4.75 9.05
CA ILE A 320 -31.32 -4.79 8.87
C ILE A 320 -30.84 -3.62 8.00
N LYS A 321 -31.56 -3.31 6.91
CA LYS A 321 -31.25 -2.16 6.05
C LYS A 321 -31.38 -0.83 6.80
N GLN A 322 -32.43 -0.66 7.61
CA GLN A 322 -32.59 0.55 8.44
C GLN A 322 -31.54 0.65 9.54
N ASP A 323 -31.11 -0.46 10.13
CA ASP A 323 -30.03 -0.49 11.13
C ASP A 323 -28.67 -0.21 10.49
N GLN A 324 -28.43 -0.70 9.26
CA GLN A 324 -27.24 -0.38 8.46
C GLN A 324 -27.23 1.09 8.01
N GLU A 325 -28.37 1.64 7.59
CA GLU A 325 -28.50 3.07 7.25
C GLU A 325 -28.30 3.95 8.48
N LYS A 326 -28.87 3.60 9.64
CA LYS A 326 -28.60 4.28 10.92
C LYS A 326 -27.15 4.15 11.36
N HIS A 327 -26.53 3.00 11.14
CA HIS A 327 -25.11 2.79 11.45
C HIS A 327 -24.23 3.63 10.52
N LYS A 328 -24.56 3.69 9.21
CA LYS A 328 -23.90 4.54 8.22
C LYS A 328 -24.07 6.02 8.55
N GLU A 329 -25.26 6.46 8.94
CA GLU A 329 -25.50 7.83 9.41
C GLU A 329 -24.78 8.15 10.72
N ASN A 330 -24.70 7.21 11.66
CA ASN A 330 -23.94 7.40 12.90
C ASN A 330 -22.44 7.47 12.63
N ILE A 331 -21.92 6.63 11.73
CA ILE A 331 -20.54 6.70 11.25
C ILE A 331 -20.30 8.02 10.54
N GLN A 332 -21.21 8.45 9.66
CA GLN A 332 -21.13 9.73 8.96
C GLN A 332 -21.14 10.92 9.94
N LYS A 333 -21.99 10.87 10.97
CA LYS A 333 -22.01 11.87 12.05
C LYS A 333 -20.72 11.86 12.86
N ILE A 334 -20.09 10.71 13.10
CA ILE A 334 -18.78 10.60 13.76
C ILE A 334 -17.67 11.14 12.86
N ILE A 335 -17.71 10.85 11.55
CA ILE A 335 -16.81 11.39 10.53
C ILE A 335 -16.94 12.91 10.42
N ASP A 336 -18.16 13.45 10.38
CA ASP A 336 -18.40 14.90 10.32
C ASP A 336 -18.03 15.60 11.64
N LYS A 337 -18.19 14.94 12.79
CA LYS A 337 -17.75 15.46 14.10
C LYS A 337 -16.22 15.45 14.24
N ASN A 338 -15.53 14.51 13.58
CA ASN A 338 -14.07 14.40 13.55
C ASN A 338 -13.41 15.09 12.35
N ARG A 339 -14.19 15.57 11.37
CA ARG A 339 -13.72 16.36 10.22
C ARG A 339 -12.98 17.63 10.65
N HIS A 340 -13.30 18.16 11.83
CA HIS A 340 -12.63 19.32 12.41
C HIS A 340 -11.29 19.02 13.10
N HIS A 341 -10.84 17.76 13.14
CA HIS A 341 -9.50 17.38 13.62
C HIS A 341 -8.66 16.65 12.57
N CYS A 342 -9.13 16.60 11.31
CA CYS A 342 -8.28 16.19 10.20
C CYS A 342 -7.25 17.31 9.97
N ILE A 343 -5.98 16.98 10.15
CA ILE A 343 -4.88 17.87 9.83
C ILE A 343 -4.82 17.97 8.30
N GLU A 344 -5.46 18.97 7.71
CA GLU A 344 -5.26 19.31 6.30
C GLU A 344 -3.85 19.88 6.12
N VAL A 345 -3.02 19.15 5.35
CA VAL A 345 -1.70 19.63 4.92
C VAL A 345 -1.87 20.30 3.57
N GLU A 346 -1.85 21.62 3.55
CA GLU A 346 -1.88 22.40 2.32
C GLU A 346 -0.45 22.56 1.78
N ILE A 347 -0.12 21.83 0.71
CA ILE A 347 1.24 21.76 0.16
C ILE A 347 1.40 22.85 -0.92
N HIS A 348 2.24 23.84 -0.65
CA HIS A 348 2.64 24.88 -1.60
C HIS A 348 4.15 24.77 -1.82
N PRO A 349 4.64 23.93 -2.75
CA PRO A 349 6.07 23.73 -2.89
C PRO A 349 6.74 25.03 -3.32
N ILE A 350 7.66 25.53 -2.48
CA ILE A 350 8.55 26.66 -2.77
C ILE A 350 10.00 26.18 -2.86
N PHE A 351 10.36 25.18 -2.05
CA PHE A 351 11.69 24.59 -1.96
C PHE A 351 11.69 23.13 -2.40
N LEU A 352 12.65 22.74 -3.23
CA LEU A 352 12.83 21.35 -3.69
C LEU A 352 14.21 20.86 -3.29
N VAL A 353 14.29 19.68 -2.67
CA VAL A 353 15.56 19.09 -2.21
C VAL A 353 15.80 17.78 -2.99
N PRO A 354 16.69 17.77 -4.00
CA PRO A 354 17.03 16.58 -4.76
C PRO A 354 18.12 15.74 -4.08
N ASP A 355 18.03 14.41 -4.24
CA ASP A 355 19.10 13.48 -3.87
C ASP A 355 20.15 13.30 -4.98
N THR A 356 21.18 12.49 -4.72
CA THR A 356 22.24 12.18 -5.70
C THR A 356 21.70 11.48 -6.94
N ASN A 357 20.78 10.52 -6.77
CA ASN A 357 20.22 9.74 -7.87
C ASN A 357 19.38 10.61 -8.82
N CYS A 358 18.71 11.66 -8.32
CA CYS A 358 18.00 12.64 -9.13
C CYS A 358 18.94 13.34 -10.13
N PHE A 359 20.19 13.61 -9.75
CA PHE A 359 21.18 14.17 -10.67
C PHE A 359 21.71 13.11 -11.65
N ILE A 360 21.83 11.84 -11.25
CA ILE A 360 22.32 10.78 -12.13
C ILE A 360 21.29 10.38 -13.20
N ASP A 361 20.02 10.26 -12.83
CA ASP A 361 18.99 9.72 -13.72
C ASP A 361 18.09 10.80 -14.34
N HIS A 362 17.96 11.97 -13.70
CA HIS A 362 16.99 13.01 -14.08
C HIS A 362 17.57 14.42 -14.25
N LEU A 363 18.88 14.55 -14.54
CA LEU A 363 19.51 15.86 -14.78
C LEU A 363 18.74 16.77 -15.75
N PRO A 364 18.19 16.29 -16.90
CA PRO A 364 17.40 17.14 -17.79
C PRO A 364 16.13 17.71 -17.13
N GLY A 365 15.49 16.94 -16.25
CA GLY A 365 14.30 17.37 -15.51
C GLY A 365 14.65 18.42 -14.45
N LEU A 366 15.74 18.20 -13.70
CA LEU A 366 16.25 19.18 -12.73
C LEU A 366 16.64 20.50 -13.40
N LYS A 367 17.28 20.46 -14.57
CA LYS A 367 17.59 21.65 -15.37
C LYS A 367 16.33 22.46 -15.69
N LYS A 368 15.24 21.82 -16.12
CA LYS A 368 13.97 22.49 -16.39
C LYS A 368 13.37 23.12 -15.13
N LEU A 369 13.41 22.42 -13.99
CA LEU A 369 12.89 22.94 -12.72
C LEU A 369 13.65 24.20 -12.28
N ILE A 370 14.99 24.21 -12.36
CA ILE A 370 15.83 25.37 -12.01
C ILE A 370 15.57 26.54 -12.97
N LEU A 371 15.49 26.26 -14.27
CA LEU A 371 15.24 27.28 -15.30
C LEU A 371 13.81 27.85 -15.24
N SER A 372 12.85 27.09 -14.73
CA SER A 372 11.45 27.54 -14.60
C SER A 372 11.29 28.73 -13.65
N LYS A 373 12.21 28.91 -12.70
CA LYS A 373 12.18 29.93 -11.63
C LYS A 373 10.89 29.92 -10.78
N LYS A 374 10.10 28.85 -10.86
CA LYS A 374 8.88 28.68 -10.05
C LYS A 374 9.19 28.18 -8.64
N PHE A 375 10.31 27.46 -8.49
CA PHE A 375 10.74 26.83 -7.25
C PHE A 375 12.18 27.22 -6.94
N THR A 376 12.59 27.05 -5.68
CA THR A 376 13.97 27.20 -5.22
C THR A 376 14.54 25.83 -4.94
N ILE A 377 15.51 25.39 -5.74
CA ILE A 377 16.16 24.10 -5.54
C ILE A 377 17.27 24.27 -4.51
N THR A 378 17.20 23.51 -3.43
CA THR A 378 18.20 23.49 -2.36
C THR A 378 18.92 22.15 -2.39
N VAL A 379 20.18 22.14 -2.81
CA VAL A 379 20.99 20.93 -2.93
C VAL A 379 21.79 20.70 -1.66
N PRO A 380 21.60 19.60 -0.92
CA PRO A 380 22.42 19.30 0.26
C PRO A 380 23.90 19.15 -0.13
N LEU A 381 24.82 19.66 0.69
CA LEU A 381 26.25 19.60 0.40
C LEU A 381 26.76 18.16 0.32
N VAL A 382 26.15 17.24 1.09
CA VAL A 382 26.44 15.79 1.01
C VAL A 382 26.21 15.24 -0.40
N VAL A 383 25.15 15.68 -1.09
CA VAL A 383 24.84 15.29 -2.47
C VAL A 383 25.89 15.82 -3.44
N ILE A 384 26.34 17.06 -3.25
CA ILE A 384 27.41 17.66 -4.09
C ILE A 384 28.73 16.92 -3.89
N ASN A 385 29.07 16.57 -2.65
CA ASN A 385 30.27 15.81 -2.31
C ASN A 385 30.23 14.38 -2.88
N GLU A 386 29.06 13.74 -2.89
CA GLU A 386 28.87 12.45 -3.54
C GLU A 386 29.05 12.53 -5.05
N LEU A 387 28.45 13.52 -5.71
CA LEU A 387 28.59 13.73 -7.14
C LEU A 387 30.04 14.00 -7.54
N ASP A 388 30.78 14.79 -6.75
CA ASP A 388 32.21 15.00 -6.94
C ASP A 388 33.02 13.69 -6.81
N GLY A 389 32.68 12.86 -5.81
CA GLY A 389 33.31 11.56 -5.60
C GLY A 389 33.06 10.60 -6.76
N LEU A 390 31.84 10.60 -7.30
CA LEU A 390 31.44 9.82 -8.47
C LEU A 390 32.13 10.33 -9.76
N ALA A 391 32.23 11.64 -9.94
CA ALA A 391 32.94 12.25 -11.07
C ALA A 391 34.44 11.94 -11.07
N LYS A 392 35.07 11.91 -9.89
CA LYS A 392 36.50 11.57 -9.72
C LYS A 392 36.79 10.06 -9.76
N GLY A 393 35.76 9.21 -9.86
CA GLY A 393 35.91 7.75 -9.88
C GLY A 393 36.36 7.15 -8.53
N SER A 394 36.07 7.83 -7.41
CA SER A 394 36.59 7.44 -6.09
C SER A 394 35.82 6.30 -5.39
N LYS A 395 34.75 5.78 -6.01
CA LYS A 395 33.97 4.63 -5.52
C LYS A 395 33.77 3.58 -6.62
N ASP A 396 34.87 2.96 -7.08
CA ASP A 396 34.80 1.73 -7.88
C ASP A 396 34.31 0.57 -7.00
N GLY A 397 32.99 0.44 -6.87
CA GLY A 397 32.35 -0.74 -6.30
C GLY A 397 32.60 -1.94 -7.21
N GLN A 398 33.16 -3.02 -6.65
CA GLN A 398 33.63 -4.23 -7.34
C GLN A 398 32.57 -5.01 -8.17
N ASN A 399 31.34 -4.51 -8.35
CA ASN A 399 30.21 -5.28 -8.90
C ASN A 399 29.42 -4.59 -10.03
N SER A 400 29.85 -3.44 -10.57
CA SER A 400 29.14 -2.78 -11.70
C SER A 400 29.85 -2.99 -13.04
N THR A 401 29.09 -3.33 -14.09
CA THR A 401 29.59 -3.42 -15.46
C THR A 401 30.29 -2.12 -15.87
N GLN A 402 31.46 -2.20 -16.52
CA GLN A 402 32.27 -1.04 -16.95
C GLN A 402 31.46 0.08 -17.65
N GLN A 403 30.42 -0.31 -18.40
CA GLN A 403 29.54 0.62 -19.11
C GLN A 403 28.65 1.45 -18.16
N HIS A 404 28.17 0.86 -17.05
CA HIS A 404 27.36 1.56 -16.06
C HIS A 404 28.20 2.54 -15.25
N ALA A 405 29.39 2.13 -14.82
CA ALA A 405 30.34 3.00 -14.12
C ALA A 405 30.73 4.22 -14.96
N ASN A 406 31.01 4.00 -16.26
CA ASN A 406 31.29 5.10 -17.20
C ASN A 406 30.08 6.04 -17.39
N ARG A 407 28.85 5.52 -17.40
CA ARG A 407 27.63 6.34 -17.50
C ARG A 407 27.47 7.21 -16.27
N VAL A 408 27.54 6.62 -15.07
CA VAL A 408 27.39 7.35 -13.80
C VAL A 408 28.43 8.44 -13.69
N ARG A 409 29.70 8.13 -13.94
CA ARG A 409 30.79 9.11 -13.92
C ARG A 409 30.53 10.30 -14.86
N LYS A 410 30.16 10.02 -16.11
CA LYS A 410 29.86 11.08 -17.09
C LYS A 410 28.70 11.97 -16.65
N THR A 411 27.61 11.37 -16.15
CA THR A 411 26.45 12.16 -15.71
C THR A 411 26.74 12.93 -14.42
N SER A 412 27.58 12.39 -13.52
CA SER A 412 28.06 13.13 -12.34
C SER A 412 28.92 14.32 -12.75
N GLU A 413 29.86 14.16 -13.69
CA GLU A 413 30.67 15.26 -14.24
C GLU A 413 29.78 16.35 -14.87
N GLU A 414 28.79 15.97 -15.67
CA GLU A 414 27.82 16.90 -16.28
C GLU A 414 26.95 17.61 -15.22
N SER A 415 26.59 16.94 -14.13
CA SER A 415 25.80 17.50 -13.04
C SER A 415 26.58 18.52 -12.24
N VAL A 416 27.84 18.21 -11.89
CA VAL A 416 28.73 19.13 -11.16
C VAL A 416 29.01 20.38 -12.00
N GLN A 417 29.36 20.23 -13.28
CA GLN A 417 29.58 21.38 -14.18
C GLN A 417 28.35 22.28 -14.30
N PHE A 418 27.17 21.67 -14.38
CA PHE A 418 25.92 22.42 -14.42
C PHE A 418 25.65 23.20 -13.13
N LEU A 419 25.83 22.56 -11.96
CA LEU A 419 25.68 23.22 -10.66
C LEU A 419 26.68 24.37 -10.52
N GLU A 420 27.95 24.16 -10.82
CA GLU A 420 29.00 25.19 -10.78
C GLU A 420 28.64 26.40 -11.66
N ALA A 421 28.22 26.16 -12.90
CA ALA A 421 27.82 27.22 -13.82
C ALA A 421 26.59 28.01 -13.34
N GLU A 422 25.63 27.38 -12.66
CA GLU A 422 24.44 28.07 -12.12
C GLU A 422 24.76 28.84 -10.83
N PHE A 423 25.65 28.34 -9.98
CA PHE A 423 26.14 29.07 -8.80
C PHE A 423 27.01 30.27 -9.19
N GLU A 424 27.85 30.16 -10.22
CA GLU A 424 28.64 31.29 -10.74
C GLU A 424 27.75 32.43 -11.27
N LYS A 425 26.61 32.08 -11.88
CA LYS A 425 25.59 33.04 -12.32
C LYS A 425 24.79 33.67 -11.18
N LYS A 426 25.01 33.27 -9.93
CA LYS A 426 24.24 33.68 -8.74
C LYS A 426 22.73 33.48 -8.94
N ASN A 427 22.35 32.29 -9.39
CA ASN A 427 20.94 31.97 -9.60
C ASN A 427 20.19 31.95 -8.25
N SER A 428 19.27 32.91 -8.04
CA SER A 428 18.48 33.04 -6.80
C SER A 428 17.57 31.84 -6.50
N HIS A 429 17.31 30.99 -7.49
CA HIS A 429 16.49 29.79 -7.40
C HIS A 429 17.32 28.50 -7.20
N LEU A 430 18.64 28.62 -7.02
CA LEU A 430 19.51 27.50 -6.69
C LEU A 430 20.32 27.85 -5.44
N LYS A 431 20.22 27.00 -4.42
CA LYS A 431 20.90 27.16 -3.13
C LYS A 431 21.56 25.84 -2.73
N THR A 432 22.57 25.91 -1.88
CA THR A 432 23.17 24.73 -1.25
C THR A 432 22.97 24.78 0.25
N GLN A 433 22.84 23.63 0.89
CA GLN A 433 22.65 23.55 2.33
C GLN A 433 23.66 22.62 2.99
N THR A 434 24.28 23.10 4.06
CA THR A 434 25.20 22.30 4.89
C THR A 434 24.45 21.32 5.79
N SER A 435 25.16 20.32 6.33
CA SER A 435 24.60 19.38 7.32
C SER A 435 24.06 20.06 8.59
N LYS A 436 24.56 21.25 8.92
CA LYS A 436 24.10 22.09 10.05
C LYS A 436 22.92 23.01 9.69
N GLY A 437 22.43 22.95 8.45
CA GLY A 437 21.31 23.76 7.97
C GLY A 437 21.68 25.16 7.45
N ASN A 438 22.96 25.54 7.41
CA ASN A 438 23.37 26.82 6.81
C ASN A 438 23.18 26.79 5.29
N ILE A 439 22.54 27.83 4.76
CA ILE A 439 22.29 28.01 3.33
C ILE A 439 23.46 28.80 2.71
N LEU A 440 24.01 28.28 1.62
CA LEU A 440 25.12 28.85 0.85
C LEU A 440 24.64 29.19 -0.57
N GLU A 441 25.07 30.36 -1.06
CA GLU A 441 24.84 30.82 -2.44
C GLU A 441 26.02 30.50 -3.37
N THR A 442 27.01 29.75 -2.87
CA THR A 442 28.20 29.33 -3.62
C THR A 442 28.70 27.97 -3.15
N ILE A 443 29.34 27.25 -4.05
CA ILE A 443 29.95 25.93 -3.80
C ILE A 443 31.47 25.92 -4.05
N ALA A 444 32.09 27.10 -4.17
CA ALA A 444 33.52 27.25 -4.47
C ALA A 444 34.44 26.75 -3.34
N PHE A 445 33.96 26.72 -2.09
CA PHE A 445 34.69 26.25 -0.91
C PHE A 445 33.85 25.22 -0.15
N ARG A 446 33.77 24.00 -0.69
CA ARG A 446 32.83 22.95 -0.27
C ARG A 446 33.36 21.95 0.78
N SER A 447 34.20 22.40 1.72
CA SER A 447 34.73 21.57 2.81
C SER A 447 33.91 21.72 4.10
N GLU A 448 33.38 20.62 4.64
CA GLU A 448 32.76 20.54 5.98
C GLU A 448 33.66 19.73 6.93
N GLU A 449 33.85 20.21 8.17
CA GLU A 449 34.40 19.40 9.27
C GLU A 449 33.28 18.50 9.83
N SER A 450 33.38 17.19 9.57
CA SER A 450 32.50 16.18 10.18
C SER A 450 32.84 15.99 11.66
N GLU A 451 32.36 16.88 12.52
CA GLU A 451 32.30 16.59 13.95
C GLU A 451 31.07 15.70 14.22
N ASN A 452 31.35 14.42 14.49
CA ASN A 452 30.44 13.34 14.88
C ASN A 452 29.61 12.73 13.74
N GLY A 453 30.22 11.72 13.08
CA GLY A 453 29.57 10.84 12.10
C GLY A 453 28.54 9.90 12.72
N THR A 454 27.36 10.40 13.07
CA THR A 454 26.23 9.59 13.54
C THR A 454 24.98 9.83 12.69
N GLY A 455 25.06 9.53 11.40
CA GLY A 455 23.92 9.52 10.48
C GLY A 455 24.34 9.03 9.09
N ASN A 456 23.48 8.25 8.42
CA ASN A 456 23.68 7.91 7.01
C ASN A 456 23.48 9.18 6.14
N ASN A 457 23.98 9.20 4.91
CA ASN A 457 23.81 10.33 3.98
C ASN A 457 22.31 10.64 3.76
N ASP A 458 21.46 9.62 3.76
CA ASP A 458 20.00 9.72 3.77
C ASP A 458 19.46 10.56 4.94
N ASP A 459 20.03 10.40 6.13
CA ASP A 459 19.59 11.11 7.34
C ASP A 459 20.00 12.59 7.27
N ILE A 460 21.13 12.89 6.62
CA ILE A 460 21.58 14.26 6.35
C ILE A 460 20.66 14.92 5.31
N ILE A 461 20.30 14.22 4.23
CA ILE A 461 19.33 14.70 3.22
C ILE A 461 17.96 14.95 3.85
N LEU A 462 17.51 14.04 4.72
CA LEU A 462 16.25 14.21 5.45
C LEU A 462 16.32 15.40 6.42
N SER A 463 17.44 15.57 7.13
CA SER A 463 17.68 16.74 8.00
C SER A 463 17.66 18.06 7.22
N SER A 464 18.19 18.07 6.00
CA SER A 464 18.08 19.21 5.08
C SER A 464 16.62 19.59 4.78
N CYS A 465 15.74 18.61 4.55
CA CYS A 465 14.30 18.87 4.42
C CYS A 465 13.70 19.42 5.72
N LEU A 466 14.07 18.84 6.86
CA LEU A 466 13.57 19.21 8.20
C LEU A 466 13.92 20.64 8.61
N HIS A 467 14.96 21.25 8.03
CA HIS A 467 15.31 22.65 8.29
C HIS A 467 14.21 23.65 7.92
N TYR A 468 13.39 23.33 6.92
CA TYR A 468 12.31 24.21 6.45
C TYR A 468 11.01 24.04 7.26
N TYR A 469 11.08 23.42 8.44
CA TYR A 469 9.93 23.17 9.31
C TYR A 469 9.76 24.27 10.37
N GLY A 470 8.56 24.85 10.44
CA GLY A 470 8.08 25.64 11.57
C GLY A 470 7.04 24.87 12.40
N PRO A 471 6.97 25.07 13.72
CA PRO A 471 5.97 24.43 14.56
C PRO A 471 4.61 25.14 14.47
N VAL A 472 3.56 24.32 14.29
CA VAL A 472 2.12 24.61 14.47
C VAL A 472 1.45 25.44 13.35
N ARG A 473 0.50 24.78 12.66
CA ARG A 473 -0.15 25.03 11.34
C ARG A 473 0.72 24.63 10.14
N LEU A 474 0.37 23.50 9.52
CA LEU A 474 1.19 22.82 8.52
C LEU A 474 1.05 23.46 7.13
N TYR A 475 1.65 24.64 6.97
CA TYR A 475 2.12 25.05 5.64
C TYR A 475 3.37 24.23 5.32
N ARG A 476 3.39 23.59 4.14
CA ARG A 476 4.52 22.76 3.70
C ARG A 476 5.09 23.31 2.40
N ASP A 477 6.21 24.01 2.56
CA ASP A 477 6.91 24.67 1.48
C ASP A 477 7.98 23.76 0.83
N VAL A 478 8.17 22.54 1.34
CA VAL A 478 9.23 21.61 0.90
C VAL A 478 8.66 20.28 0.42
N VAL A 479 9.17 19.78 -0.71
CA VAL A 479 8.91 18.43 -1.23
C VAL A 479 10.25 17.74 -1.49
N LEU A 480 10.39 16.53 -0.95
CA LEU A 480 11.51 15.65 -1.24
C LEU A 480 11.32 15.01 -2.61
N LEU A 481 12.32 15.14 -3.48
CA LEU A 481 12.34 14.46 -4.76
C LEU A 481 13.27 13.25 -4.68
N THR A 482 12.71 12.05 -4.74
CA THR A 482 13.49 10.80 -4.70
C THR A 482 12.76 9.64 -5.35
N ASP A 483 13.55 8.79 -6.01
CA ASP A 483 13.12 7.47 -6.51
C ASP A 483 13.49 6.35 -5.51
N ASP A 484 14.24 6.67 -4.44
CA ASP A 484 14.65 5.71 -3.41
C ASP A 484 13.49 5.39 -2.45
N ARG A 485 13.16 4.10 -2.33
CA ARG A 485 12.02 3.62 -1.53
C ARG A 485 12.26 3.73 -0.02
N ASN A 486 13.49 3.55 0.45
CA ASN A 486 13.85 3.67 1.86
C ASN A 486 13.81 5.12 2.30
N LEU A 487 14.33 6.03 1.47
CA LEU A 487 14.26 7.46 1.73
C LEU A 487 12.82 7.96 1.65
N ARG A 488 12.01 7.42 0.73
CA ARG A 488 10.57 7.69 0.67
C ARG A 488 9.83 7.21 1.92
N LEU A 489 10.12 6.01 2.43
CA LEU A 489 9.53 5.49 3.68
C LEU A 489 9.92 6.35 4.89
N LYS A 490 11.20 6.77 4.97
CA LYS A 490 11.68 7.71 5.99
C LYS A 490 10.97 9.07 5.89
N ALA A 491 10.75 9.58 4.69
CA ALA A 491 10.05 10.84 4.46
C ALA A 491 8.59 10.77 4.95
N HIS A 492 7.87 9.68 4.64
CA HIS A 492 6.50 9.47 5.11
C HIS A 492 6.42 9.39 6.64
N THR A 493 7.32 8.64 7.30
CA THR A 493 7.35 8.53 8.77
C THR A 493 7.67 9.84 9.48
N HIS A 494 8.28 10.80 8.79
CA HIS A 494 8.61 12.14 9.31
C HIS A 494 7.68 13.25 8.78
N ASN A 495 6.57 12.90 8.13
CA ASN A 495 5.62 13.86 7.53
C ASN A 495 6.29 14.85 6.55
N VAL A 496 7.22 14.36 5.74
CA VAL A 496 7.85 15.07 4.61
C VAL A 496 7.12 14.67 3.32
N PRO A 497 6.50 15.62 2.59
CA PRO A 497 5.94 15.33 1.27
C PRO A 497 7.02 14.81 0.32
N VAL A 498 6.74 13.72 -0.40
CA VAL A 498 7.73 13.05 -1.24
C VAL A 498 7.14 12.61 -2.58
N LYS A 499 7.85 12.87 -3.68
CA LYS A 499 7.49 12.48 -5.05
C LYS A 499 8.74 12.10 -5.86
N ASP A 500 8.57 11.33 -6.92
CA ASP A 500 9.59 11.12 -7.94
C ASP A 500 9.60 12.32 -8.90
N VAL A 501 10.73 12.54 -9.56
CA VAL A 501 10.93 13.69 -10.46
C VAL A 501 9.91 13.71 -11.61
N PRO A 502 9.63 12.61 -12.33
CA PRO A 502 8.62 12.60 -13.40
C PRO A 502 7.21 12.95 -12.91
N SER A 503 6.76 12.36 -11.80
CA SER A 503 5.44 12.66 -11.22
C SER A 503 5.32 14.10 -10.76
N PHE A 504 6.38 14.66 -10.16
CA PHE A 504 6.39 16.06 -9.76
C PHE A 504 6.37 17.02 -10.95
N LEU A 505 7.10 16.72 -12.03
CA LEU A 505 7.07 17.50 -13.27
C LEU A 505 5.67 17.52 -13.90
N HIS A 506 5.01 16.36 -13.95
CA HIS A 506 3.64 16.25 -14.46
C HIS A 506 2.66 17.08 -13.60
N TRP A 507 2.74 16.92 -12.27
CA TRP A 507 1.91 17.64 -11.32
C TRP A 507 2.12 19.16 -11.39
N SER A 508 3.37 19.62 -11.50
CA SER A 508 3.74 21.04 -11.52
C SER A 508 3.50 21.74 -12.86
N LYS A 509 3.11 20.99 -13.91
CA LYS A 509 2.89 21.51 -15.28
C LYS A 509 4.10 22.30 -15.80
N VAL A 510 5.31 21.87 -15.46
CA VAL A 510 6.57 22.43 -15.98
C VAL A 510 6.98 21.59 -17.19
N THR A 511 6.89 22.19 -18.39
CA THR A 511 7.19 21.56 -19.68
C THR A 511 8.67 21.51 -20.03
#